data_AF-A0A1Q3BXY2-F1
#
_entry.id   AF-A0A1Q3BXY2-F1
#
_cell.length_a   1.000
_cell.length_b   1.000
_cell.length_c   1.000
_cell.angle_alpha   90.00
_cell.angle_beta   90.00
_cell.angle_gamma   90.00
#
_symmetry.space_group_name_H-M   'P 1'
#
loop_
_entity.id
_entity.type
_entity.pdbx_description
1 polymer ?
#
loop_
_entity_poly.entity_id
_entity_poly.type
_entity_poly.pdbx_seq_one_letter_code
_entity_poly.pdbx_strand_id
1 'polypeptide(L)'
;RVFYPDWYYYNNHAQKTQTFYKFILVDTNSIKISPKSDPKNPELITHTSVFIQMILTLSEWGQNPHYFKQFMTSFDLPIYKYFDYMDVWKNTFLFQNIEDRHSWFFCFDKTFKKQTIPYWFVDWWCFYG
;
A
#
# COMPACT_ATOMS: atom_id res chain seq x y z
N ARG A 1 23.09 1.86 -8.28
CA ARG A 1 21.73 2.03 -7.74
C ARG A 1 21.05 3.12 -8.56
N VAL A 2 19.85 2.88 -9.07
CA VAL A 2 19.15 3.82 -9.97
C VAL A 2 17.97 4.41 -9.21
N PHE A 3 17.90 5.74 -9.14
CA PHE A 3 16.72 6.48 -8.68
C PHE A 3 15.94 6.87 -9.92
N TYR A 4 14.67 6.51 -10.00
CA TYR A 4 13.82 6.95 -11.10
C TYR A 4 13.40 8.41 -10.84
N PRO A 5 13.27 9.25 -11.88
CA PRO A 5 12.63 10.56 -11.75
C PRO A 5 11.28 10.39 -11.05
N ASP A 6 10.95 11.28 -10.11
CA ASP A 6 9.72 11.26 -9.29
C ASP A 6 9.64 10.16 -8.22
N TRP A 7 10.74 9.44 -7.96
CA TRP A 7 10.82 8.45 -6.87
C TRP A 7 11.77 8.92 -5.78
N TYR A 8 11.21 9.29 -4.64
CA TYR A 8 11.97 9.65 -3.44
C TYR A 8 12.52 8.43 -2.67
N TYR A 9 12.27 7.22 -3.15
CA TYR A 9 12.70 5.97 -2.52
C TYR A 9 13.13 4.90 -3.54
N TYR A 10 13.94 3.97 -3.08
CA TYR A 10 14.51 2.93 -3.94
C TYR A 10 13.47 1.88 -4.33
N ASN A 11 13.29 1.68 -5.64
CA ASN A 11 12.45 0.61 -6.19
C ASN A 11 13.28 -0.44 -6.89
N ASN A 12 13.08 -1.70 -6.50
CA ASN A 12 13.71 -2.85 -7.14
C ASN A 12 13.14 -3.18 -8.52
N HIS A 13 11.98 -2.64 -8.90
CA HIS A 13 11.26 -2.98 -10.13
C HIS A 13 10.68 -1.75 -10.83
N ALA A 14 11.30 -1.34 -11.93
CA ALA A 14 10.92 -0.16 -12.73
C ALA A 14 9.40 -0.03 -13.03
N GLN A 15 8.71 -1.15 -13.21
CA GLN A 15 7.30 -1.20 -13.59
C GLN A 15 6.32 -1.21 -12.40
N LYS A 16 6.78 -1.57 -11.19
CA LYS A 16 5.92 -1.64 -10.01
C LYS A 16 5.87 -0.28 -9.36
N THR A 17 4.97 0.56 -9.85
CA THR A 17 4.84 1.93 -9.36
C THR A 17 4.20 2.01 -7.98
N GLN A 18 4.30 3.18 -7.34
CA GLN A 18 3.53 3.43 -6.14
C GLN A 18 2.02 3.26 -6.38
N THR A 19 1.54 3.70 -7.53
CA THR A 19 0.16 3.51 -7.97
C THR A 19 -0.19 2.02 -8.04
N PHE A 20 0.70 1.18 -8.60
CA PHE A 20 0.53 -0.28 -8.61
C PHE A 20 0.36 -0.84 -7.19
N TYR A 21 1.25 -0.49 -6.27
CA TYR A 21 1.18 -0.98 -4.89
C TYR A 21 -0.08 -0.51 -4.15
N LYS A 22 -0.45 0.76 -4.31
CA LYS A 22 -1.70 1.31 -3.79
C LYS A 22 -2.91 0.56 -4.37
N PHE A 23 -2.87 0.21 -5.65
CA PHE A 23 -3.97 -0.49 -6.32
C PHE A 23 -4.17 -1.91 -5.76
N ILE A 24 -3.11 -2.64 -5.42
CA ILE A 24 -3.21 -3.95 -4.75
C ILE A 24 -3.95 -3.83 -3.42
N LEU A 25 -3.62 -2.82 -2.61
CA LEU A 25 -4.27 -2.61 -1.30
C LEU A 25 -5.77 -2.32 -1.43
N VAL A 26 -6.18 -1.63 -2.50
CA VAL A 26 -7.59 -1.34 -2.80
C VAL A 26 -8.29 -2.58 -3.38
N ASP A 27 -7.70 -3.26 -4.37
CA ASP A 27 -8.26 -4.45 -5.04
C ASP A 27 -8.49 -5.60 -4.04
N THR A 28 -7.59 -5.75 -3.08
CA THR A 28 -7.71 -6.75 -1.99
C THR A 28 -8.63 -6.30 -0.84
N ASN A 29 -9.23 -5.10 -0.90
CA ASN A 29 -9.99 -4.49 0.19
C ASN A 29 -9.22 -4.46 1.53
N SER A 30 -7.90 -4.34 1.48
CA SER A 30 -7.05 -4.32 2.67
C SER A 30 -7.15 -3.02 3.44
N ILE A 31 -7.33 -1.89 2.74
CA ILE A 31 -7.43 -0.56 3.35
C ILE A 31 -8.52 0.29 2.70
N LYS A 32 -8.96 1.30 3.45
CA LYS A 32 -9.56 2.53 2.91
C LYS A 32 -8.62 3.71 3.18
N ILE A 33 -8.63 4.67 2.27
CA ILE A 33 -7.85 5.90 2.42
C ILE A 33 -8.77 7.13 2.45
N SER A 34 -8.42 8.10 3.28
CA SER A 34 -9.08 9.40 3.33
C SER A 34 -8.01 10.49 3.25
N PRO A 35 -7.70 10.98 2.03
CA PRO A 35 -6.75 12.08 1.86
C PRO A 35 -7.35 13.39 2.37
N LYS A 36 -6.49 14.27 2.88
CA LYS A 36 -6.81 15.61 3.33
C LYS A 36 -5.89 16.61 2.64
N SER A 37 -6.50 17.58 1.95
CA SER A 37 -5.78 18.63 1.26
C SER A 37 -5.56 19.86 2.14
N ASP A 38 -4.58 20.68 1.78
CA ASP A 38 -4.39 21.99 2.39
C ASP A 38 -5.65 22.87 2.12
N PRO A 39 -6.24 23.52 3.14
CA PRO A 39 -7.38 24.41 2.96
C PRO A 39 -7.11 25.59 2.00
N LYS A 40 -5.84 26.02 1.88
CA LYS A 40 -5.38 27.10 0.99
C LYS A 40 -4.91 26.57 -0.36
N ASN A 41 -4.54 25.29 -0.45
CA ASN A 41 -4.15 24.63 -1.70
C ASN A 41 -4.78 23.22 -1.80
N PRO A 42 -6.00 23.11 -2.39
CA PRO A 42 -6.72 21.84 -2.48
C PRO A 42 -6.00 20.73 -3.28
N GLU A 43 -5.04 21.08 -4.15
CA GLU A 43 -4.25 20.12 -4.91
C GLU A 43 -3.13 19.48 -4.06
N LEU A 44 -2.73 20.13 -2.97
CA LEU A 44 -1.70 19.65 -2.06
C LEU A 44 -2.30 18.73 -1.00
N ILE A 45 -2.12 17.42 -1.16
CA ILE A 45 -2.47 16.46 -0.11
C ILE A 45 -1.42 16.51 1.00
N THR A 46 -1.81 17.01 2.17
CA THR A 46 -0.92 17.17 3.32
C THR A 46 -0.81 15.89 4.14
N HIS A 47 -1.93 15.19 4.33
CA HIS A 47 -1.95 13.93 5.04
C HIS A 47 -3.04 13.00 4.55
N THR A 48 -2.86 11.71 4.79
CA THR A 48 -3.85 10.68 4.45
C THR A 48 -4.09 9.77 5.64
N SER A 49 -5.35 9.66 6.06
CA SER A 49 -5.75 8.61 7.00
C SER A 49 -5.91 7.29 6.27
N VAL A 50 -5.32 6.23 6.82
CA VAL A 50 -5.37 4.85 6.33
C VAL A 50 -6.14 4.03 7.34
N PHE A 51 -7.27 3.47 6.90
CA PHE A 51 -8.13 2.60 7.69
C PHE A 51 -7.88 1.17 7.26
N ILE A 52 -7.15 0.42 8.08
CA ILE A 52 -6.80 -0.99 7.81
C ILE A 52 -8.03 -1.85 8.08
N GLN A 53 -8.48 -2.55 7.04
CA GLN A 53 -9.67 -3.41 7.08
C GLN A 53 -9.32 -4.89 7.18
N MET A 54 -8.21 -5.32 6.57
CA MET A 54 -7.68 -6.67 6.69
C MET A 54 -6.21 -6.75 6.28
N ILE A 55 -5.51 -7.77 6.77
CA ILE A 55 -4.15 -8.13 6.34
C ILE A 55 -4.18 -9.57 5.83
N LEU A 56 -3.90 -9.82 4.56
CA LEU A 56 -3.97 -11.17 4.01
C LEU A 56 -2.78 -12.02 4.48
N THR A 57 -3.08 -13.11 5.18
CA THR A 57 -2.15 -14.22 5.39
C THR A 57 -1.95 -15.01 4.08
N LEU A 58 -0.90 -15.82 4.04
CA LEU A 58 -0.67 -16.74 2.92
C LEU A 58 -1.83 -17.75 2.76
N SER A 59 -2.47 -18.15 3.86
CA SER A 59 -3.63 -19.05 3.81
C SER A 59 -4.85 -18.36 3.21
N GLU A 60 -5.11 -17.11 3.57
CA GLU A 60 -6.23 -16.31 3.03
C GLU A 60 -6.00 -15.87 1.59
N TRP A 61 -4.73 -15.83 1.14
CA TRP A 61 -4.40 -15.59 -0.26
C TRP A 61 -5.03 -16.64 -1.20
N GLY A 62 -5.20 -17.89 -0.72
CA GLY A 62 -5.96 -18.94 -1.41
C GLY A 62 -5.30 -19.51 -2.67
N GLN A 63 -4.06 -19.13 -2.97
CA GLN A 63 -3.28 -19.62 -4.12
C GLN A 63 -1.81 -19.82 -3.74
N ASN A 64 -1.05 -20.52 -4.58
CA ASN A 64 0.40 -20.59 -4.40
C ASN A 64 1.01 -19.16 -4.47
N PRO A 65 1.91 -18.77 -3.55
CA PRO A 65 2.47 -17.42 -3.51
C PRO A 65 3.31 -17.04 -4.74
N HIS A 66 3.74 -18.03 -5.52
CA HIS A 66 4.46 -17.81 -6.78
C HIS A 66 3.53 -17.61 -7.98
N TYR A 67 2.23 -17.87 -7.83
CA TYR A 67 1.25 -17.64 -8.88
C TYR A 67 0.73 -16.21 -8.87
N PHE A 68 0.45 -15.73 -10.07
CA PHE A 68 -0.07 -14.40 -10.30
C PHE A 68 -1.59 -14.38 -10.16
N LYS A 69 -2.10 -13.35 -9.49
CA LYS A 69 -3.49 -12.90 -9.56
C LYS A 69 -3.60 -11.76 -10.56
N GLN A 70 -4.78 -11.64 -11.16
CA GLN A 70 -5.12 -10.52 -12.02
C GLN A 70 -5.93 -9.49 -11.21
N PHE A 71 -5.69 -8.21 -11.45
CA PHE A 71 -6.55 -7.16 -10.90
C PHE A 71 -7.99 -7.32 -11.39
N MET A 72 -8.97 -6.99 -10.53
CA MET A 72 -10.37 -6.99 -10.94
C MET A 72 -10.68 -5.85 -11.92
N THR A 73 -9.88 -4.78 -11.90
CA THR A 73 -10.02 -3.60 -12.76
C THR A 73 -8.82 -3.50 -13.71
N SER A 74 -9.01 -2.90 -14.89
CA SER A 74 -7.93 -2.67 -15.86
C SER A 74 -6.79 -1.85 -15.25
N PHE A 75 -5.57 -2.36 -15.33
CA PHE A 75 -4.34 -1.71 -14.89
C PHE A 75 -3.19 -2.10 -15.84
N ASP A 76 -2.25 -1.17 -16.09
CA ASP A 76 -1.18 -1.36 -17.10
C ASP A 76 -0.31 -2.59 -16.82
N LEU A 77 -0.04 -2.86 -15.55
CA LEU A 77 0.56 -4.12 -15.09
C LEU A 77 -0.55 -4.99 -14.48
N PRO A 78 -1.23 -5.86 -15.26
CA PRO A 78 -2.50 -6.45 -14.85
C PRO A 78 -2.39 -7.53 -13.78
N ILE A 79 -1.17 -7.88 -13.36
CA ILE A 79 -0.89 -9.03 -12.51
C ILE A 79 -0.03 -8.70 -11.30
N TYR A 80 -0.27 -9.40 -10.19
CA TYR A 80 0.48 -9.31 -8.95
C TYR A 80 0.46 -10.63 -8.18
N LYS A 81 1.44 -10.89 -7.32
CA LYS A 81 1.53 -12.11 -6.48
C LYS A 81 1.56 -11.79 -4.99
N TYR A 82 1.55 -12.80 -4.14
CA TYR A 82 1.53 -12.61 -2.68
C TYR A 82 2.72 -11.80 -2.16
N PHE A 83 3.91 -11.99 -2.72
CA PHE A 83 5.08 -11.19 -2.33
C PHE A 83 4.92 -9.71 -2.70
N ASP A 84 4.22 -9.41 -3.80
CA ASP A 84 3.88 -8.02 -4.10
C ASP A 84 2.94 -7.48 -3.04
N TYR A 85 1.94 -8.26 -2.62
CA TYR A 85 1.05 -7.92 -1.50
C TYR A 85 1.80 -7.70 -0.17
N MET A 86 2.92 -8.37 0.08
CA MET A 86 3.73 -8.06 1.27
C MET A 86 4.46 -6.72 1.09
N ASP A 87 5.04 -6.50 -0.10
CA ASP A 87 5.80 -5.30 -0.43
C ASP A 87 4.95 -4.01 -0.47
N VAL A 88 3.63 -4.11 -0.73
CA VAL A 88 2.74 -2.92 -0.81
C VAL A 88 2.76 -2.11 0.49
N TRP A 89 2.85 -2.77 1.65
CA TRP A 89 2.79 -2.13 2.96
C TRP A 89 3.98 -1.23 3.19
N LYS A 90 5.14 -1.57 2.62
CA LYS A 90 6.29 -0.68 2.65
C LYS A 90 6.20 0.39 1.56
N ASN A 91 5.99 -0.01 0.31
CA ASN A 91 6.15 0.89 -0.84
C ASN A 91 5.04 1.94 -0.97
N THR A 92 3.82 1.63 -0.56
CA THR A 92 2.69 2.57 -0.68
C THR A 92 2.90 3.81 0.21
N PHE A 93 3.39 3.62 1.43
CA PHE A 93 3.48 4.69 2.43
C PHE A 93 4.81 5.44 2.42
N LEU A 94 5.67 5.18 1.43
CA LEU A 94 6.85 6.00 1.13
C LEU A 94 6.51 7.22 0.25
N PHE A 95 5.24 7.43 -0.12
CA PHE A 95 4.79 8.61 -0.86
C PHE A 95 5.13 9.88 -0.07
N GLN A 96 5.66 10.86 -0.80
CA GLN A 96 5.81 12.22 -0.34
C GLN A 96 5.12 13.16 -1.33
N ASN A 97 4.55 14.24 -0.80
CA ASN A 97 3.99 15.29 -1.64
C ASN A 97 5.12 16.16 -2.22
N ILE A 98 4.78 17.13 -3.08
CA ILE A 98 5.76 18.02 -3.73
C ILE A 98 6.59 18.87 -2.74
N GLU A 99 6.23 18.88 -1.46
CA GLU A 99 6.94 19.60 -0.40
C GLU A 99 7.72 18.68 0.54
N ASP A 100 7.75 17.37 0.29
CA ASP A 100 8.34 16.34 1.15
C ASP A 100 7.79 16.33 2.59
N ARG A 101 6.50 16.67 2.75
CA ARG A 101 5.84 16.83 4.05
C ARG A 101 4.57 15.99 4.21
N HIS A 102 4.42 14.95 3.41
CA HIS A 102 3.23 14.11 3.51
C HIS A 102 3.27 13.22 4.75
N SER A 103 2.17 13.20 5.50
CA SER A 103 2.02 12.35 6.68
C SER A 103 0.95 11.27 6.49
N TRP A 104 1.26 10.05 6.91
CA TRP A 104 0.32 8.92 6.92
C TRP A 104 -0.17 8.67 8.34
N PHE A 105 -1.49 8.52 8.52
CA PHE A 105 -2.09 8.23 9.82
C PHE A 105 -2.80 6.88 9.76
N PHE A 106 -2.27 5.88 10.47
CA PHE A 106 -2.83 4.54 10.48
C PHE A 106 -3.87 4.35 11.58
N CYS A 107 -4.94 3.62 11.25
CA CYS A 107 -5.92 3.16 12.22
C CYS A 107 -6.55 1.85 11.75
N PHE A 108 -6.94 0.99 12.68
CA PHE A 108 -7.75 -0.18 12.37
C PHE A 108 -9.20 0.26 12.18
N ASP A 109 -9.79 -0.09 11.04
CA ASP A 109 -11.19 0.22 10.75
C ASP A 109 -12.12 -0.51 11.72
N LYS A 110 -13.31 0.02 11.98
CA LYS A 110 -14.32 -0.66 12.81
C LYS A 110 -14.77 -1.99 12.20
N THR A 111 -14.62 -2.16 10.88
CA THR A 111 -14.88 -3.42 10.18
C THR A 111 -13.74 -4.44 10.31
N PHE A 112 -12.61 -4.06 10.92
CA PHE A 112 -11.47 -4.95 11.13
C PHE A 112 -11.88 -6.10 12.04
N LYS A 113 -11.90 -7.31 11.50
CA LYS A 113 -12.27 -8.52 12.25
C LYS A 113 -11.03 -9.10 12.92
N LYS A 114 -11.25 -9.83 14.01
CA LYS A 114 -10.18 -10.64 14.61
C LYS A 114 -9.70 -11.66 13.56
N GLN A 115 -8.42 -11.58 13.25
CA GLN A 115 -7.74 -12.47 12.30
C GLN A 115 -6.33 -12.78 12.81
N THR A 116 -5.71 -13.81 12.25
CA THR A 116 -4.28 -14.05 12.46
C THR A 116 -3.49 -13.00 11.71
N ILE A 117 -2.59 -12.29 12.41
CA ILE A 117 -1.73 -11.29 11.79
C ILE A 117 -0.40 -11.95 11.40
N PRO A 118 0.04 -11.84 10.13
CA PRO A 118 1.34 -12.37 9.72
C PRO A 118 2.49 -11.70 10.47
N TYR A 119 3.53 -12.47 10.83
CA TYR A 119 4.73 -11.93 11.49
C TYR A 119 5.38 -10.79 10.71
N TRP A 120 5.48 -10.91 9.39
CA TRP A 120 6.04 -9.85 8.54
C TRP A 120 5.30 -8.52 8.68
N PHE A 121 3.98 -8.56 8.94
CA PHE A 121 3.19 -7.35 9.15
C PHE A 121 3.41 -6.79 10.54
N VAL A 122 3.53 -7.64 11.57
CA VAL A 122 3.88 -7.22 12.92
C VAL A 122 5.23 -6.50 12.93
N ASP A 123 6.23 -7.07 12.26
CA ASP A 123 7.55 -6.45 12.11
C ASP A 123 7.42 -5.08 11.45
N TRP A 124 6.71 -4.98 10.32
CA TRP A 124 6.45 -3.71 9.65
C TRP A 124 5.74 -2.69 10.56
N TRP A 125 4.69 -3.12 11.29
CA TRP A 125 3.93 -2.28 12.20
C TRP A 125 4.79 -1.74 13.35
N CYS A 126 5.72 -2.53 13.89
CA CYS A 126 6.62 -2.08 14.94
C CYS A 126 7.57 -0.95 14.50
N PHE A 127 7.88 -0.84 13.20
CA PHE A 127 8.76 0.22 12.69
C PHE A 127 7.99 1.42 12.11
N TYR A 128 6.81 1.20 11.53
CA TYR A 128 6.10 2.22 10.74
C TYR A 128 4.67 2.54 11.23
N GLY A 129 4.10 1.71 12.09
CA GLY A 129 2.72 1.81 12.57
C GLY A 129 2.50 2.81 13.69
#